data_AF-A0A929M5Q0-F1
#
_entry.id   AF-A0A929M5Q0-F1
#
_cell.length_a   1.000
_cell.length_b   1.000
_cell.length_c   1.000
_cell.angle_alpha   90.00
_cell.angle_beta   90.00
_cell.angle_gamma   90.00
#
_symmetry.space_group_name_H-M   'P 1'
#
loop_
_entity.id
_entity.type
_entity.pdbx_description
1 polymer ?
#
loop_
_entity_poly.entity_id
_entity_poly.type
_entity_poly.pdbx_seq_one_letter_code
_entity_poly.pdbx_strand_id
1 'polypeptide(L)'
;MQQGSMGIIDLILSTDNFNDLIAVIQYLEIIQNKNSDAINTLVSLSKEISDTQASLNAQMAEAEAQKKAAEDAMNEAIASREALQKEQEQKAAAEAAAAEAALKEASQEASSTENNTFTNASGNTTEVTVPSTPSAPNVDWSNDKTNFVSSWGARINAYLSGSPLAGHGETFAEAAWTYGVDPRFSPAISAVESTKGAYCFLPYNAWGWGSSSWSSWDEAIWDHTAGLASGYGGSLSVSGAAKYNPANPNGWYSSVLAQMERI
;
A
#
# COMPACT_ATOMS: atom_id res chain seq x y z
N MET A 1 -80.07 -31.97 1.83
CA MET A 1 -80.82 -30.93 2.54
C MET A 1 -80.45 -29.59 1.92
N GLN A 2 -81.37 -28.98 1.19
CA GLN A 2 -81.19 -27.72 0.50
C GLN A 2 -81.36 -26.60 1.55
N GLN A 3 -80.27 -25.96 1.96
CA GLN A 3 -80.34 -24.68 2.68
C GLN A 3 -80.88 -23.66 1.68
N GLY A 4 -82.19 -23.42 1.70
CA GLY A 4 -82.82 -22.37 0.94
C GLY A 4 -82.29 -21.02 1.42
N SER A 5 -81.55 -20.33 0.57
CA SER A 5 -81.30 -18.91 0.75
C SER A 5 -82.66 -18.21 0.68
N MET A 6 -83.23 -17.87 1.84
CA MET A 6 -84.35 -16.92 1.92
C MET A 6 -83.83 -15.63 1.28
N GLY A 7 -84.31 -15.33 0.07
CA GLY A 7 -83.86 -14.17 -0.66
C GLY A 7 -84.18 -12.89 0.13
N ILE A 8 -83.42 -11.82 -0.12
CA ILE A 8 -83.67 -10.50 0.47
C ILE A 8 -85.13 -10.06 0.27
N ILE A 9 -85.74 -10.47 -0.84
CA ILE A 9 -87.15 -10.26 -1.17
C ILE A 9 -88.07 -10.98 -0.18
N ASP A 10 -87.73 -12.17 0.28
CA ASP A 10 -88.53 -12.95 1.24
C ASP A 10 -88.42 -12.38 2.67
N LEU A 11 -87.24 -11.89 3.06
CA LEU A 11 -87.04 -11.20 4.33
C LEU A 11 -87.79 -9.84 4.39
N ILE A 12 -87.88 -9.15 3.26
CA ILE A 12 -88.65 -7.90 3.12
C ILE A 12 -90.16 -8.20 3.21
N LEU A 13 -90.61 -9.29 2.58
CA LEU A 13 -92.03 -9.70 2.55
C LEU A 13 -92.52 -10.35 3.85
N SER A 14 -91.62 -10.82 4.71
CA SER A 14 -91.95 -11.43 6.02
C SER A 14 -92.02 -10.44 7.18
N THR A 15 -92.07 -9.12 6.93
CA THR A 15 -92.09 -8.10 7.98
C THR A 15 -93.53 -7.81 8.45
N ASP A 16 -93.75 -7.81 9.78
CA ASP A 16 -95.10 -7.73 10.38
C ASP A 16 -95.70 -6.31 10.34
N ASN A 17 -94.86 -5.27 10.28
CA ASN A 17 -95.30 -3.87 10.21
C ASN A 17 -94.28 -2.96 9.50
N PHE A 18 -94.73 -1.75 9.16
CA PHE A 18 -93.94 -0.77 8.42
C PHE A 18 -92.64 -0.33 9.12
N ASN A 19 -92.59 -0.33 10.46
CA ASN A 19 -91.38 0.05 11.19
C ASN A 19 -90.32 -1.06 11.12
N ASP A 20 -90.74 -2.33 11.16
CA ASP A 20 -89.84 -3.48 10.97
C ASP A 20 -89.30 -3.55 9.54
N LEU A 21 -90.13 -3.19 8.55
CA LEU A 21 -89.70 -3.01 7.17
C LEU A 21 -88.61 -1.93 7.02
N ILE A 22 -88.79 -0.77 7.67
CA ILE A 22 -87.77 0.30 7.68
C ILE A 22 -86.48 -0.17 8.36
N ALA A 23 -86.57 -0.88 9.47
CA ALA A 23 -85.40 -1.39 10.19
C ALA A 23 -84.62 -2.44 9.37
N VAL A 24 -85.31 -3.33 8.66
CA VAL A 24 -84.70 -4.31 7.75
C VAL A 24 -84.02 -3.60 6.57
N ILE A 25 -84.65 -2.58 5.97
CA ILE A 25 -84.04 -1.79 4.88
C ILE A 25 -82.79 -1.04 5.37
N GLN A 26 -82.85 -0.38 6.52
CA GLN A 26 -81.70 0.33 7.10
C GLN A 26 -80.56 -0.63 7.46
N TYR A 27 -80.88 -1.82 8.00
CA TYR A 27 -79.89 -2.83 8.31
C TYR A 27 -79.21 -3.40 7.05
N LEU A 28 -80.00 -3.65 5.99
CA LEU A 28 -79.47 -4.07 4.69
C LEU A 28 -78.56 -3.00 4.07
N GLU A 29 -78.93 -1.72 4.17
CA GLU A 29 -78.11 -0.60 3.71
C GLU A 29 -76.78 -0.52 4.49
N ILE A 30 -76.81 -0.66 5.82
CA ILE A 30 -75.60 -0.67 6.66
C ILE A 30 -74.70 -1.87 6.32
N ILE A 31 -75.27 -3.06 6.15
CA ILE A 31 -74.51 -4.26 5.76
C ILE A 31 -73.92 -4.09 4.36
N GLN A 32 -74.70 -3.58 3.41
CA GLN A 32 -74.24 -3.37 2.04
C GLN A 32 -73.06 -2.38 2.04
N ASN A 33 -73.17 -1.27 2.77
CA ASN A 33 -72.09 -0.29 2.90
C ASN A 33 -70.84 -0.90 3.55
N LYS A 34 -71.00 -1.62 4.67
CA LYS A 34 -69.86 -2.31 5.32
C LYS A 34 -69.21 -3.37 4.43
N ASN A 35 -70.00 -4.13 3.67
CA ASN A 35 -69.49 -5.14 2.75
C ASN A 35 -68.77 -4.47 1.57
N SER A 36 -69.30 -3.36 1.04
CA SER A 36 -68.64 -2.56 0.01
C SER A 36 -67.30 -1.98 0.51
N ASP A 37 -67.25 -1.45 1.73
CA ASP A 37 -66.01 -0.94 2.34
C ASP A 37 -64.97 -2.05 2.56
N ALA A 38 -65.41 -3.23 3.03
CA ALA A 38 -64.55 -4.39 3.20
C ALA A 38 -64.00 -4.90 1.86
N ILE A 39 -64.83 -4.95 0.81
CA ILE A 39 -64.40 -5.32 -0.55
C ILE A 39 -63.36 -4.31 -1.07
N ASN A 40 -63.60 -3.01 -0.92
CA ASN A 40 -62.65 -1.97 -1.34
C ASN A 40 -61.31 -2.08 -0.60
N THR A 41 -61.36 -2.38 0.70
CA THR A 41 -60.15 -2.62 1.52
C THR A 41 -59.38 -3.84 1.04
N LEU A 42 -60.08 -4.96 0.78
CA LEU A 42 -59.46 -6.18 0.26
C LEU A 42 -58.83 -5.97 -1.12
N VAL A 43 -59.48 -5.19 -1.99
CA VAL A 43 -58.92 -4.82 -3.30
C VAL A 43 -57.66 -3.98 -3.14
N SER A 44 -57.65 -3.01 -2.21
CA SER A 44 -56.46 -2.20 -1.92
C SER A 44 -55.30 -3.05 -1.40
N LEU A 45 -55.55 -3.90 -0.41
CA LEU A 45 -54.54 -4.80 0.14
C LEU A 45 -54.02 -5.80 -0.90
N SER A 46 -54.91 -6.33 -1.76
CA SER A 46 -54.50 -7.20 -2.86
C SER A 46 -53.57 -6.48 -3.84
N LYS A 47 -53.82 -5.20 -4.11
CA LYS A 47 -52.96 -4.39 -4.96
C LYS A 47 -51.61 -4.12 -4.28
N GLU A 48 -51.62 -3.71 -3.01
CA GLU A 48 -50.40 -3.46 -2.24
C GLU A 48 -49.51 -4.71 -2.12
N ILE A 49 -50.10 -5.90 -1.91
CA ILE A 49 -49.37 -7.16 -1.89
C ILE A 49 -48.74 -7.44 -3.26
N SER A 50 -49.48 -7.24 -4.35
CA SER A 50 -48.97 -7.42 -5.71
C SER A 50 -47.80 -6.47 -6.00
N ASP A 51 -47.94 -5.19 -5.65
CA ASP A 51 -46.90 -4.17 -5.85
C ASP A 51 -45.67 -4.46 -4.97
N THR A 52 -45.88 -4.87 -3.71
CA THR A 52 -44.80 -5.27 -2.80
C THR A 52 -44.07 -6.50 -3.30
N GLN A 53 -44.79 -7.51 -3.78
CA GLN A 53 -44.19 -8.74 -4.32
C GLN A 53 -43.37 -8.45 -5.58
N ALA A 54 -43.86 -7.57 -6.46
CA ALA A 54 -43.10 -7.12 -7.63
C ALA A 54 -41.82 -6.37 -7.23
N SER A 55 -41.92 -5.45 -6.26
CA SER A 55 -40.77 -4.70 -5.74
C SER A 55 -39.73 -5.61 -5.08
N LEU A 56 -40.17 -6.57 -4.26
CA LEU A 56 -39.29 -7.53 -3.60
C LEU A 56 -38.53 -8.39 -4.62
N ASN A 57 -39.23 -8.88 -5.65
CA ASN A 57 -38.59 -9.66 -6.72
C ASN A 57 -37.53 -8.84 -7.48
N ALA A 58 -37.81 -7.56 -7.75
CA ALA A 58 -36.84 -6.67 -8.39
C ALA A 58 -35.61 -6.44 -7.50
N GLN A 59 -35.82 -6.20 -6.20
CA GLN A 59 -34.73 -6.01 -5.23
C GLN A 59 -33.88 -7.28 -5.05
N MET A 60 -34.49 -8.46 -5.04
CA MET A 60 -33.75 -9.73 -4.98
C MET A 60 -32.87 -9.93 -6.22
N ALA A 61 -33.42 -9.68 -7.42
CA ALA A 61 -32.64 -9.78 -8.66
C ALA A 61 -31.48 -8.77 -8.70
N GLU A 62 -31.70 -7.55 -8.20
CA GLU A 62 -30.64 -6.55 -8.07
C GLU A 62 -29.58 -6.98 -7.05
N ALA A 63 -29.98 -7.47 -5.88
CA ALA A 63 -29.06 -7.95 -4.85
C ALA A 63 -28.21 -9.14 -5.34
N GLU A 64 -28.79 -10.07 -6.10
CA GLU A 64 -28.05 -11.16 -6.73
C GLU A 64 -27.04 -10.66 -7.77
N ALA A 65 -27.43 -9.68 -8.61
CA ALA A 65 -26.53 -9.06 -9.57
C ALA A 65 -25.37 -8.31 -8.88
N GLN A 66 -25.67 -7.55 -7.82
CA GLN A 66 -24.67 -6.85 -7.03
C GLN A 66 -23.72 -7.81 -6.31
N LYS A 67 -24.25 -8.90 -5.73
CA LYS A 67 -23.44 -9.95 -5.11
C LYS A 67 -22.47 -10.55 -6.11
N LYS A 68 -22.95 -10.90 -7.31
CA LYS A 68 -22.09 -11.45 -8.38
C LYS A 68 -21.00 -10.46 -8.81
N ALA A 69 -21.37 -9.20 -9.01
CA ALA A 69 -20.41 -8.16 -9.36
C ALA A 69 -19.33 -7.96 -8.26
N ALA A 70 -19.72 -8.05 -6.98
CA ALA A 70 -18.78 -7.97 -5.86
C ALA A 70 -17.84 -9.20 -5.80
N GLU A 71 -18.36 -10.40 -6.04
CA GLU A 71 -17.56 -11.63 -6.12
C GLU A 71 -16.54 -11.55 -7.27
N ASP A 72 -16.96 -11.10 -8.45
CA ASP A 72 -16.09 -10.91 -9.61
C ASP A 72 -14.98 -9.87 -9.33
N ALA A 73 -15.34 -8.72 -8.75
CA ALA A 73 -14.38 -7.68 -8.38
C ALA A 73 -13.38 -8.14 -7.30
N MET A 74 -13.84 -8.92 -6.31
CA MET A 74 -12.97 -9.50 -5.29
C MET A 74 -11.98 -10.50 -5.89
N ASN A 75 -12.43 -11.35 -6.80
CA ASN A 75 -11.57 -12.31 -7.48
C ASN A 75 -10.51 -11.61 -8.35
N GLU A 76 -10.89 -10.54 -9.06
CA GLU A 76 -9.95 -9.72 -9.82
C GLU A 76 -8.90 -9.05 -8.91
N ALA A 77 -9.33 -8.49 -7.78
CA ALA A 77 -8.42 -7.90 -6.80
C ALA A 77 -7.44 -8.92 -6.20
N ILE A 78 -7.91 -10.14 -5.90
CA ILE A 78 -7.05 -11.23 -5.42
C ILE A 78 -6.04 -11.62 -6.50
N ALA A 79 -6.48 -11.84 -7.74
CA ALA A 79 -5.59 -12.20 -8.85
C ALA A 79 -4.54 -11.12 -9.11
N SER A 80 -4.92 -9.84 -9.05
CA SER A 80 -3.99 -8.71 -9.18
C SER A 80 -2.96 -8.69 -8.05
N ARG A 81 -3.39 -8.90 -6.80
CA ARG A 81 -2.50 -8.98 -5.65
C ARG A 81 -1.53 -10.16 -5.75
N GLU A 82 -2.02 -11.33 -6.14
CA GLU A 82 -1.18 -12.53 -6.33
C GLU A 82 -0.14 -12.33 -7.43
N ALA A 83 -0.53 -11.70 -8.55
CA ALA A 83 0.39 -11.36 -9.62
C ALA A 83 1.49 -10.38 -9.16
N LEU A 84 1.12 -9.32 -8.45
CA LEU A 84 2.06 -8.36 -7.88
C LEU A 84 2.99 -8.99 -6.84
N GLN A 85 2.45 -9.84 -5.97
CA GLN A 85 3.25 -10.57 -4.98
C GLN A 85 4.28 -11.47 -5.68
N LYS A 86 3.85 -12.23 -6.69
CA LYS A 86 4.75 -13.09 -7.46
C LYS A 86 5.83 -12.28 -8.19
N GLU A 87 5.48 -11.13 -8.76
CA GLU A 87 6.46 -10.23 -9.39
C GLU A 87 7.47 -9.69 -8.38
N GLN A 88 7.02 -9.28 -7.19
CA GLN A 88 7.90 -8.83 -6.11
C GLN A 88 8.84 -9.93 -5.62
N GLU A 89 8.32 -11.15 -5.40
CA GLU A 89 9.12 -12.31 -5.00
C GLU A 89 10.16 -12.67 -6.06
N GLN A 90 9.80 -12.63 -7.36
CA GLN A 90 10.72 -12.86 -8.46
C GLN A 90 11.82 -11.79 -8.52
N LYS A 91 11.47 -10.52 -8.36
CA LYS A 91 12.44 -9.42 -8.30
C LYS A 91 13.38 -9.56 -7.10
N ALA A 92 12.85 -9.87 -5.92
CA ALA A 92 13.64 -10.08 -4.71
C ALA A 92 14.59 -11.28 -4.85
N ALA A 93 14.12 -12.40 -5.44
CA ALA A 93 14.95 -13.57 -5.68
C ALA A 93 16.06 -13.30 -6.71
N ALA A 94 15.74 -12.59 -7.80
CA ALA A 94 16.72 -12.19 -8.81
C ALA A 94 17.78 -11.24 -8.22
N GLU A 95 17.35 -10.28 -7.40
CA GLU A 95 18.25 -9.34 -6.72
C GLU A 95 19.14 -10.04 -5.69
N ALA A 96 18.61 -11.00 -4.93
CA ALA A 96 19.41 -11.80 -3.99
C ALA A 96 20.46 -12.66 -4.72
N ALA A 97 20.08 -13.28 -5.84
CA ALA A 97 21.03 -14.05 -6.66
C ALA A 97 22.10 -13.16 -7.29
N ALA A 98 21.71 -11.96 -7.76
CA ALA A 98 22.65 -10.97 -8.28
C ALA A 98 23.61 -10.47 -7.19
N ALA A 99 23.13 -10.23 -5.97
CA ALA A 99 23.95 -9.83 -4.83
C ALA A 99 24.99 -10.90 -4.48
N GLU A 100 24.59 -12.18 -4.45
CA GLU A 100 25.52 -13.28 -4.21
C GLU A 100 26.60 -13.36 -5.30
N ALA A 101 26.22 -13.19 -6.58
CA ALA A 101 27.15 -13.16 -7.70
C ALA A 101 28.11 -11.96 -7.62
N ALA A 102 27.58 -10.76 -7.37
CA ALA A 102 28.36 -9.53 -7.25
C ALA A 102 29.41 -9.64 -6.13
N LEU A 103 29.05 -10.24 -4.99
CA LEU A 103 29.98 -10.46 -3.88
C LEU A 103 31.07 -11.50 -4.21
N LYS A 104 30.72 -12.56 -4.94
CA LYS A 104 31.71 -13.56 -5.41
C LYS A 104 32.71 -12.93 -6.37
N GLU A 105 32.23 -12.16 -7.34
CA GLU A 105 33.09 -11.45 -8.30
C GLU A 105 33.97 -10.41 -7.60
N ALA A 106 33.40 -9.58 -6.73
CA ALA A 106 34.18 -8.61 -5.93
C ALA A 106 35.24 -9.28 -5.05
N SER A 107 34.97 -10.47 -4.50
CA SER A 107 35.95 -11.25 -3.73
C SER A 107 37.11 -11.77 -4.57
N GLN A 108 36.83 -12.17 -5.81
CA GLN A 108 37.85 -12.62 -6.75
C GLN A 108 38.72 -11.44 -7.20
N GLU A 109 38.10 -10.31 -7.53
CA GLU A 109 38.80 -9.06 -7.86
C GLU A 109 39.70 -8.61 -6.70
N ALA A 110 39.17 -8.63 -5.47
CA ALA A 110 39.91 -8.22 -4.29
C ALA A 110 41.10 -9.14 -3.94
N SER A 111 41.03 -10.41 -4.34
CA SER A 111 42.12 -11.38 -4.16
C SER A 111 43.19 -11.29 -5.25
N SER A 112 42.95 -10.52 -6.32
CA SER A 112 43.90 -10.35 -7.43
C SER A 112 44.83 -9.16 -7.14
N THR A 113 46.13 -9.45 -6.91
CA THR A 113 47.14 -8.49 -6.40
C THR A 113 47.40 -7.28 -7.30
N GLU A 114 46.90 -7.24 -8.54
CA GLU A 114 47.22 -6.17 -9.50
C GLU A 114 46.12 -5.12 -9.73
N ASN A 115 44.90 -5.26 -9.21
CA ASN A 115 43.83 -4.26 -9.47
C ASN A 115 42.66 -4.28 -8.45
N ASN A 116 42.94 -4.31 -7.14
CA ASN A 116 41.89 -4.24 -6.11
C ASN A 116 41.29 -2.82 -5.91
N THR A 117 41.23 -2.00 -6.96
CA THR A 117 40.72 -0.63 -6.87
C THR A 117 39.83 -0.29 -8.04
N PHE A 118 38.87 0.62 -7.83
CA PHE A 118 38.02 1.17 -8.87
C PHE A 118 37.97 2.70 -8.78
N THR A 119 37.63 3.35 -9.90
CA THR A 119 37.34 4.79 -9.91
C THR A 119 35.90 5.00 -9.48
N ASN A 120 35.70 5.76 -8.39
CA ASN A 120 34.37 6.07 -7.88
C ASN A 120 33.73 7.25 -8.64
N ALA A 121 32.47 7.57 -8.34
CA ALA A 121 31.73 8.64 -9.03
C ALA A 121 32.30 10.03 -8.72
N SER A 122 33.03 10.20 -7.62
CA SER A 122 33.80 11.42 -7.33
C SER A 122 35.12 11.51 -8.13
N GLY A 123 35.46 10.50 -8.94
CA GLY A 123 36.71 10.45 -9.72
C GLY A 123 37.93 10.02 -8.92
N ASN A 124 37.76 9.54 -7.68
CA ASN A 124 38.84 9.06 -6.83
C ASN A 124 39.05 7.55 -6.97
N THR A 125 40.26 7.10 -6.71
CA THR A 125 40.58 5.66 -6.60
C THR A 125 40.16 5.13 -5.24
N THR A 126 39.35 4.07 -5.22
CA THR A 126 38.84 3.42 -4.00
C THR A 126 39.15 1.92 -4.05
N GLU A 127 39.57 1.34 -2.93
CA GLU A 127 39.79 -0.11 -2.82
C GLU A 127 38.46 -0.88 -2.78
N VAL A 128 38.39 -2.01 -3.50
CA VAL A 128 37.24 -2.91 -3.38
C VAL A 128 37.29 -3.59 -2.01
N THR A 129 36.22 -3.43 -1.24
CA THR A 129 36.07 -4.05 0.09
C THR A 129 34.94 -5.07 0.05
N VAL A 130 35.18 -6.27 0.58
CA VAL A 130 34.15 -7.30 0.74
C VAL A 130 33.73 -7.42 2.21
N PRO A 131 32.42 -7.39 2.51
CA PRO A 131 31.92 -7.61 3.86
C PRO A 131 32.27 -9.01 4.39
N SER A 132 32.57 -9.10 5.69
CA SER A 132 32.87 -10.38 6.35
C SER A 132 31.61 -11.20 6.64
N THR A 133 30.43 -10.57 6.65
CA THR A 133 29.14 -11.25 6.83
C THR A 133 28.08 -10.49 6.03
N PRO A 134 27.72 -10.94 4.81
CA PRO A 134 26.93 -10.18 3.84
C PRO A 134 25.44 -10.15 4.22
N SER A 135 25.13 -9.59 5.39
CA SER A 135 23.77 -9.44 5.89
C SER A 135 23.71 -8.23 6.82
N ALA A 136 23.37 -7.08 6.23
CA ALA A 136 22.94 -5.95 7.00
C ALA A 136 21.51 -6.26 7.51
N PRO A 137 21.26 -6.25 8.84
CA PRO A 137 19.92 -6.54 9.36
C PRO A 137 18.89 -5.55 8.80
N ASN A 138 17.65 -6.00 8.60
CA ASN A 138 16.57 -5.15 8.12
C ASN A 138 16.38 -3.94 9.05
N VAL A 139 16.08 -2.79 8.44
CA VAL A 139 15.75 -1.56 9.16
C VAL A 139 14.37 -1.74 9.80
N ASP A 140 14.29 -1.56 11.11
CA ASP A 140 13.02 -1.58 11.83
C ASP A 140 12.32 -0.22 11.72
N TRP A 141 11.31 -0.18 10.86
CA TRP A 141 10.45 0.98 10.61
C TRP A 141 9.23 1.05 11.55
N SER A 142 9.09 0.12 12.51
CA SER A 142 7.94 0.09 13.42
C SER A 142 8.03 1.08 14.58
N ASN A 143 9.22 1.64 14.83
CA ASN A 143 9.44 2.67 15.83
C ASN A 143 8.86 4.02 15.39
N ASP A 144 8.53 4.89 16.35
CA ASP A 144 8.21 6.28 16.00
C ASP A 144 9.44 7.03 15.47
N LYS A 145 9.18 8.13 14.76
CA LYS A 145 10.22 8.97 14.14
C LYS A 145 11.29 9.40 15.15
N THR A 146 10.91 9.79 16.36
CA THR A 146 11.85 10.31 17.36
C THR A 146 12.82 9.23 17.80
N ASN A 147 12.33 8.04 18.11
CA ASN A 147 13.18 6.91 18.49
C ASN A 147 14.04 6.41 17.32
N PHE A 148 13.48 6.38 16.10
CA PHE A 148 14.24 6.06 14.89
C PHE A 148 15.41 7.03 14.70
N VAL A 149 15.14 8.34 14.70
CA VAL A 149 16.13 9.39 14.50
C VAL A 149 17.18 9.39 15.60
N SER A 150 16.78 9.22 16.86
CA SER A 150 17.72 9.15 17.97
C SER A 150 18.67 7.94 17.87
N SER A 151 18.13 6.76 17.54
CA SER A 151 18.91 5.53 17.45
C SER A 151 19.86 5.54 16.24
N TRP A 152 19.33 5.81 15.05
CA TRP A 152 20.14 5.86 13.83
C TRP A 152 21.06 7.06 13.80
N GLY A 153 20.61 8.22 14.26
CA GLY A 153 21.42 9.42 14.32
C GLY A 153 22.68 9.23 15.17
N ALA A 154 22.56 8.58 16.33
CA ALA A 154 23.71 8.25 17.18
C ALA A 154 24.69 7.29 16.49
N ARG A 155 24.19 6.23 15.85
CA ARG A 155 25.01 5.24 15.13
C ARG A 155 25.76 5.87 13.96
N ILE A 156 25.05 6.64 13.13
CA ILE A 156 25.63 7.34 11.99
C ILE A 156 26.65 8.38 12.47
N ASN A 157 26.36 9.13 13.53
CA ASN A 157 27.30 10.12 14.05
C ASN A 157 28.59 9.47 14.57
N ALA A 158 28.48 8.33 15.27
CA ALA A 158 29.65 7.55 15.68
C ALA A 158 30.46 7.07 14.47
N TYR A 159 29.79 6.58 13.43
CA TYR A 159 30.42 6.17 12.18
C TYR A 159 31.12 7.33 11.46
N LEU A 160 30.52 8.53 11.45
CA LEU A 160 31.06 9.73 10.78
C LEU A 160 32.11 10.49 11.59
N SER A 161 32.37 10.09 12.84
CA SER A 161 33.32 10.76 13.73
C SER A 161 34.69 10.98 13.06
N GLY A 162 35.23 12.19 13.21
CA GLY A 162 36.52 12.59 12.65
C GLY A 162 36.53 12.91 11.15
N SER A 163 35.37 12.87 10.49
CA SER A 163 35.22 13.28 9.08
C SER A 163 34.58 14.67 8.92
N PRO A 164 34.62 15.29 7.74
CA PRO A 164 33.86 16.52 7.46
C PRO A 164 32.35 16.39 7.65
N LEU A 165 31.79 15.19 7.59
CA LEU A 165 30.38 14.90 7.88
C LEU A 165 30.08 14.62 9.37
N ALA A 166 31.08 14.69 10.25
CA ALA A 166 30.87 14.50 11.69
C ALA A 166 29.84 15.51 12.23
N GLY A 167 28.93 15.05 13.08
CA GLY A 167 27.82 15.84 13.62
C GLY A 167 26.52 15.73 12.85
N HIS A 168 26.53 15.28 11.58
CA HIS A 168 25.33 15.24 10.73
C HIS A 168 24.52 13.92 10.83
N GLY A 169 24.81 13.06 11.81
CA GLY A 169 24.13 11.77 11.93
C GLY A 169 22.62 11.90 12.07
N GLU A 170 22.15 12.88 12.84
CA GLU A 170 20.72 13.18 12.99
C GLU A 170 20.10 13.62 11.65
N THR A 171 20.74 14.53 10.91
CA THR A 171 20.28 14.97 9.58
C THR A 171 20.11 13.79 8.62
N PHE A 172 21.07 12.85 8.58
CA PHE A 172 20.95 11.63 7.78
C PHE A 172 19.76 10.77 8.20
N ALA A 173 19.57 10.56 9.51
CA ALA A 173 18.47 9.75 10.02
C ALA A 173 17.10 10.40 9.76
N GLU A 174 16.99 11.72 9.86
CA GLU A 174 15.77 12.46 9.53
C GLU A 174 15.41 12.39 8.05
N ALA A 175 16.40 12.57 7.18
CA ALA A 175 16.21 12.46 5.73
C ALA A 175 15.83 11.02 5.35
N ALA A 176 16.52 10.03 5.91
CA ALA A 176 16.22 8.61 5.71
C ALA A 176 14.79 8.26 6.13
N TRP A 177 14.36 8.73 7.31
CA TRP A 177 12.99 8.56 7.77
C TRP A 177 11.98 9.18 6.81
N THR A 178 12.25 10.41 6.38
CA THR A 178 11.32 11.20 5.56
C THR A 178 11.11 10.59 4.17
N TYR A 179 12.15 10.01 3.58
CA TYR A 179 12.09 9.45 2.23
C TYR A 179 12.00 7.92 2.17
N GLY A 180 11.96 7.22 3.32
CA GLY A 180 11.91 5.77 3.37
C GLY A 180 13.17 5.09 2.83
N VAL A 181 14.34 5.69 3.07
CA VAL A 181 15.64 5.20 2.64
C VAL A 181 16.32 4.47 3.80
N ASP A 182 17.03 3.38 3.53
CA ASP A 182 17.88 2.72 4.52
C ASP A 182 18.88 3.76 5.09
N PRO A 183 18.84 4.04 6.41
CA PRO A 183 19.62 5.10 7.04
C PRO A 183 21.13 4.89 6.93
N ARG A 184 21.59 3.68 6.60
CA ARG A 184 23.00 3.36 6.37
C ARG A 184 23.47 3.72 4.97
N PHE A 185 22.55 3.73 3.99
CA PHE A 185 22.90 3.75 2.57
C PHE A 185 23.61 5.04 2.15
N SER A 186 23.03 6.19 2.44
CA SER A 186 23.64 7.48 2.07
C SER A 186 24.98 7.75 2.81
N PRO A 187 25.11 7.52 4.14
CA PRO A 187 26.40 7.62 4.81
C PRO A 187 27.45 6.65 4.26
N ALA A 188 27.08 5.41 3.94
CA ALA A 188 27.99 4.41 3.37
C ALA A 188 28.52 4.82 2.00
N ILE A 189 27.65 5.32 1.10
CA ILE A 189 28.07 5.87 -0.19
C ILE A 189 29.08 7.00 0.04
N SER A 190 28.83 7.91 0.99
CA SER A 190 29.75 9.03 1.25
C SER A 190 31.17 8.57 1.61
N ALA A 191 31.28 7.43 2.31
CA ALA A 191 32.57 6.86 2.66
C ALA A 191 33.29 6.28 1.45
N VAL A 192 32.57 5.56 0.58
CA VAL A 192 33.11 4.98 -0.66
C VAL A 192 33.50 6.08 -1.65
N GLU A 193 32.72 7.15 -1.73
CA GLU A 193 32.87 8.17 -2.77
C GLU A 193 33.89 9.26 -2.42
N SER A 194 33.96 9.66 -1.15
CA SER A 194 34.79 10.81 -0.75
C SER A 194 35.46 10.65 0.60
N THR A 195 35.52 9.43 1.17
CA THR A 195 35.98 9.23 2.55
C THR A 195 35.21 10.12 3.52
N LYS A 196 33.88 10.07 3.44
CA LYS A 196 32.93 10.80 4.31
C LYS A 196 33.08 12.33 4.20
N GLY A 197 33.28 12.81 2.97
CA GLY A 197 33.39 14.23 2.65
C GLY A 197 34.80 14.80 2.66
N ALA A 198 35.84 13.98 2.92
CA ALA A 198 37.23 14.45 2.92
C ALA A 198 37.77 14.78 1.52
N TYR A 199 37.33 14.05 0.50
CA TYR A 199 37.79 14.17 -0.88
C TYR A 199 36.62 14.34 -1.84
N CYS A 200 35.96 15.50 -1.77
CA CYS A 200 34.88 15.87 -2.68
C CYS A 200 35.43 16.50 -3.97
N PHE A 201 34.85 16.12 -5.12
CA PHE A 201 35.18 16.74 -6.42
C PHE A 201 34.49 18.10 -6.63
N LEU A 202 33.38 18.35 -5.93
CA LEU A 202 32.66 19.62 -5.87
C LEU A 202 32.26 19.96 -4.42
N PRO A 203 32.05 21.24 -4.07
CA PRO A 203 31.64 21.65 -2.74
C PRO A 203 30.42 20.87 -2.22
N TYR A 204 30.57 20.32 -1.02
CA TYR A 204 29.54 19.55 -0.31
C TYR A 204 29.02 18.31 -1.08
N ASN A 205 29.74 17.82 -2.08
CA ASN A 205 29.38 16.59 -2.80
C ASN A 205 30.17 15.39 -2.30
N ALA A 206 29.69 14.80 -1.21
CA ALA A 206 30.32 13.63 -0.62
C ALA A 206 30.06 12.31 -1.37
N TRP A 207 29.16 12.31 -2.36
CA TRP A 207 28.62 11.08 -2.96
C TRP A 207 28.95 10.92 -4.45
N GLY A 208 29.72 11.81 -5.07
CA GLY A 208 29.95 11.73 -6.52
C GLY A 208 28.66 11.99 -7.34
N TRP A 209 27.71 12.73 -6.78
CA TRP A 209 26.35 12.80 -7.34
C TRP A 209 26.27 13.74 -8.55
N GLY A 210 26.45 13.17 -9.75
CA GLY A 210 26.36 13.89 -11.02
C GLY A 210 27.30 15.08 -11.07
N SER A 211 26.79 16.24 -11.48
CA SER A 211 27.52 17.53 -11.45
C SER A 211 27.06 18.43 -10.31
N SER A 212 26.53 17.86 -9.24
CA SER A 212 25.87 18.62 -8.17
C SER A 212 26.89 19.28 -7.23
N SER A 213 26.52 20.41 -6.67
CA SER A 213 27.28 21.17 -5.68
C SER A 213 26.27 21.88 -4.79
N TRP A 214 26.53 21.96 -3.49
CA TRP A 214 25.60 22.55 -2.52
C TRP A 214 26.27 23.64 -1.69
N SER A 215 25.50 24.32 -0.85
CA SER A 215 26.00 25.37 0.05
C SER A 215 26.28 24.85 1.47
N SER A 216 25.78 23.65 1.81
CA SER A 216 25.96 23.04 3.13
C SER A 216 25.83 21.52 3.08
N TRP A 217 26.34 20.83 4.11
CA TRP A 217 26.15 19.38 4.26
C TRP A 217 24.69 19.00 4.46
N ASP A 218 23.94 19.77 5.25
CA ASP A 218 22.53 19.44 5.52
C ASP A 218 21.70 19.48 4.23
N GLU A 219 21.84 20.53 3.42
CA GLU A 219 21.20 20.63 2.10
C GLU A 219 21.54 19.41 1.22
N ALA A 220 22.83 19.08 1.14
CA ALA A 220 23.32 17.99 0.31
C ALA A 220 22.82 16.61 0.78
N ILE A 221 22.75 16.37 2.09
CA ILE A 221 22.23 15.14 2.69
C ILE A 221 20.75 14.95 2.33
N TRP A 222 19.95 15.99 2.48
CA TRP A 222 18.52 15.96 2.16
C TRP A 222 18.29 15.68 0.68
N ASP A 223 18.98 16.39 -0.21
CA ASP A 223 18.86 16.21 -1.66
C ASP A 223 19.32 14.83 -2.11
N HIS A 224 20.48 14.38 -1.64
CA HIS A 224 21.01 13.08 -2.02
C HIS A 224 20.08 11.95 -1.54
N THR A 225 19.55 12.03 -0.32
CA THR A 225 18.62 11.01 0.20
C THR A 225 17.31 10.98 -0.61
N ALA A 226 16.78 12.14 -1.01
CA ALA A 226 15.62 12.22 -1.90
C ALA A 226 15.89 11.58 -3.28
N GLY A 227 17.11 11.80 -3.81
CA GLY A 227 17.60 11.18 -5.03
C GLY A 227 17.68 9.65 -4.96
N LEU A 228 18.12 9.11 -3.82
CA LEU A 228 18.16 7.66 -3.61
C LEU A 228 16.76 7.03 -3.54
N ALA A 229 15.81 7.69 -2.87
CA ALA A 229 14.43 7.22 -2.82
C ALA A 229 13.79 7.17 -4.20
N SER A 230 13.91 8.26 -4.97
CA SER A 230 13.28 8.37 -6.29
C SER A 230 13.99 7.57 -7.38
N GLY A 231 15.32 7.48 -7.32
CA GLY A 231 16.14 6.95 -8.42
C GLY A 231 16.70 5.54 -8.20
N TYR A 232 16.74 5.05 -6.96
CA TYR A 232 17.47 3.84 -6.57
C TYR A 232 16.66 2.91 -5.64
N GLY A 233 15.40 3.26 -5.33
CA GLY A 233 14.51 2.42 -4.51
C GLY A 233 14.77 2.49 -3.01
N GLY A 234 15.66 3.38 -2.55
CA GLY A 234 15.91 3.65 -1.13
C GLY A 234 16.74 2.59 -0.39
N SER A 235 17.20 1.53 -1.05
CA SER A 235 18.11 0.54 -0.46
C SER A 235 19.23 0.17 -1.43
N LEU A 236 20.32 -0.38 -0.90
CA LEU A 236 21.39 -0.91 -1.73
C LEU A 236 20.85 -2.07 -2.59
N SER A 237 21.14 -2.01 -3.89
CA SER A 237 20.82 -3.05 -4.87
C SER A 237 21.94 -3.11 -5.90
N VAL A 238 22.16 -4.29 -6.50
CA VAL A 238 23.09 -4.52 -7.61
C VAL A 238 22.66 -3.72 -8.83
N SER A 239 21.36 -3.66 -9.11
CA SER A 239 20.83 -2.80 -10.19
C SER A 239 21.08 -1.31 -9.91
N GLY A 240 20.92 -0.86 -8.66
CA GLY A 240 21.30 0.47 -8.22
C GLY A 240 22.79 0.74 -8.37
N ALA A 241 23.65 -0.21 -7.99
CA ALA A 241 25.10 -0.11 -8.15
C ALA A 241 25.52 0.01 -9.62
N ALA A 242 24.91 -0.78 -10.51
CA ALA A 242 25.11 -0.69 -11.97
C ALA A 242 24.76 0.69 -12.54
N LYS A 243 23.76 1.35 -11.97
CA LYS A 243 23.40 2.73 -12.33
C LYS A 243 24.34 3.77 -11.72
N TYR A 244 24.77 3.56 -10.47
CA TYR A 244 25.58 4.52 -9.72
C TYR A 244 27.04 4.54 -10.18
N ASN A 245 27.65 3.36 -10.30
CA ASN A 245 29.01 3.18 -10.79
C ASN A 245 29.03 2.09 -11.88
N PRO A 246 28.76 2.46 -13.15
CA PRO A 246 28.74 1.50 -14.25
C PRO A 246 30.13 0.94 -14.60
N ALA A 247 31.21 1.56 -14.12
CA ALA A 247 32.58 1.14 -14.44
C ALA A 247 33.02 -0.09 -13.62
N ASN A 248 32.67 -0.14 -12.33
CA ASN A 248 32.81 -1.35 -11.52
C ASN A 248 31.62 -1.49 -10.54
N PRO A 249 30.48 -2.01 -11.00
CA PRO A 249 29.28 -2.06 -10.18
C PRO A 249 29.36 -3.07 -9.04
N ASN A 250 30.04 -4.20 -9.25
CA ASN A 250 30.17 -5.25 -8.23
C ASN A 250 31.13 -4.83 -7.12
N GLY A 251 32.26 -4.23 -7.49
CA GLY A 251 33.20 -3.65 -6.54
C GLY A 251 32.58 -2.50 -5.73
N TRP A 252 31.81 -1.62 -6.39
CA TRP A 252 31.07 -0.56 -5.71
C TRP A 252 30.00 -1.10 -4.76
N TYR A 253 29.16 -2.03 -5.23
CA TYR A 253 28.12 -2.67 -4.42
C TYR A 253 28.71 -3.29 -3.15
N SER A 254 29.76 -4.09 -3.32
CA SER A 254 30.45 -4.76 -2.22
C SER A 254 31.04 -3.75 -1.23
N SER A 255 31.68 -2.70 -1.73
CA SER A 255 32.30 -1.67 -0.89
C SER A 255 31.28 -0.86 -0.10
N VAL A 256 30.14 -0.52 -0.71
CA VAL A 256 29.03 0.16 -0.01
C VAL A 256 28.41 -0.76 1.04
N LEU A 257 28.17 -2.04 0.72
CA LEU A 257 27.65 -3.02 1.67
C LEU A 257 28.58 -3.16 2.88
N ALA A 258 29.90 -3.26 2.65
CA ALA A 258 30.90 -3.31 3.71
C ALA A 258 30.89 -2.06 4.61
N GLN A 259 30.56 -0.88 4.07
CA GLN A 259 30.40 0.33 4.88
C GLN A 259 29.08 0.35 5.64
N MET A 260 27.99 -0.15 5.05
CA MET A 260 26.70 -0.25 5.73
C MET A 260 26.76 -1.16 6.96
N GLU A 261 27.53 -2.26 6.90
CA GLU A 261 27.74 -3.17 8.04
C GLU A 261 28.53 -2.55 9.21
N ARG A 262 29.23 -1.44 8.98
CA ARG A 262 30.01 -0.72 10.00
C ARG A 262 29.18 0.33 10.77
N ILE A 263 27.93 0.56 10.38
CA ILE A 263 26.98 1.53 10.97
C ILE A 263 25.99 0.78 11.87
#